data_AF-F6UJS5-F1
#
_entry.id   AF-F6UJS5-F1
#
_cell.length_a   1.000
_cell.length_b   1.000
_cell.length_c   1.000
_cell.angle_alpha   90.00
_cell.angle_beta   90.00
_cell.angle_gamma   90.00
#
_symmetry.space_group_name_H-M   'P 1'
#
loop_
_entity.id
_entity.type
_entity.pdbx_description
1 polymer ?
#
loop_
_entity_poly.entity_id
_entity_poly.type
_entity_poly.pdbx_seq_one_letter_code
_entity_poly.pdbx_strand_id
1 'polypeptide(L)'
;MAPVEHVVADAGAFLRDAALQDIGKNIYTIREVVTEIRDKATRRRLAVLPYELRFKEPLPEYVRLVTEFSKKTGDYPSLSATDIQVLALTYQLEAEFVGVSHLKQEPQKVKVSSSIQHPETPLHISGFHLPSKPKPPQETREKGRPACEPENLEFSSFLFWRNPLPNIDHELQELLIDISEDVPSEEEEEENGFEDRKDDSDDDAGGWITPSNIKQIQQELEQCDVPKDVRVGCVTTDFAMQNVLLQLGLHVLAVNGMLIREARSYILRCHGCFKTTSDMSRVFCSHCGNKTLKKVSVTVSDDGTLHMHFSRNPKVLNPRGLRYSLPTPKGGKYAINPYLTEDQRFPQLRLSRKARQKTNVFDPDYIAGVSPFVENDISSRSAILQLRDSTLGAGRRRLNPNASRKKFVKKR
;
A
#
# COMPACT_ATOMS: atom_id res chain seq x y z
N MET A 1 -6.73 27.55 -7.07
CA MET A 1 -7.60 26.99 -6.02
C MET A 1 -7.61 27.98 -4.86
N ALA A 2 -8.74 28.15 -4.18
CA ALA A 2 -8.75 28.95 -2.95
C ALA A 2 -8.08 28.12 -1.84
N PRO A 3 -7.08 28.66 -1.12
CA PRO A 3 -6.45 27.95 -0.02
C PRO A 3 -7.44 27.80 1.15
N VAL A 4 -7.39 26.64 1.79
CA VAL A 4 -8.17 26.32 3.00
C VAL A 4 -7.78 27.29 4.12
N GLU A 5 -8.73 27.70 4.95
CA GLU A 5 -8.45 28.71 5.98
C GLU A 5 -7.58 28.15 7.12
N HIS A 6 -7.89 26.95 7.59
CA HIS A 6 -7.20 26.29 8.70
C HIS A 6 -6.82 24.85 8.32
N VAL A 7 -5.52 24.55 8.38
CA VAL A 7 -4.98 23.24 8.04
C VAL A 7 -4.25 22.67 9.24
N VAL A 8 -4.55 21.44 9.63
CA VAL A 8 -3.77 20.70 10.63
C VAL A 8 -2.81 19.76 9.93
N ALA A 9 -1.52 19.86 10.23
CA ALA A 9 -0.48 19.06 9.63
C ALA A 9 -0.01 17.93 10.57
N ASP A 10 -0.16 16.70 10.10
CA ASP A 10 0.40 15.49 10.68
C ASP A 10 1.87 15.26 10.26
N ALA A 11 2.59 14.32 10.88
CA ALA A 11 3.94 13.91 10.53
C ALA A 11 4.05 13.53 9.04
N GLY A 12 3.01 12.88 8.49
CA GLY A 12 2.93 12.50 7.09
C GLY A 12 3.08 13.69 6.13
N ALA A 13 2.52 14.85 6.49
CA ALA A 13 2.61 16.07 5.69
C ALA A 13 4.07 16.53 5.51
N PHE A 14 4.85 16.49 6.60
CA PHE A 14 6.25 16.91 6.60
C PHE A 14 7.19 15.88 5.95
N LEU A 15 6.91 14.58 6.16
CA LEU A 15 7.70 13.50 5.58
C LEU A 15 7.59 13.44 4.05
N ARG A 16 6.44 13.83 3.50
CA ARG A 16 6.20 13.88 2.05
C ARG A 16 6.58 15.19 1.38
N ASP A 17 7.08 16.15 2.14
CA ASP A 17 7.44 17.49 1.63
C ASP A 17 6.26 18.23 0.98
N ALA A 18 5.10 18.15 1.62
CA ALA A 18 3.90 18.84 1.15
C ALA A 18 4.08 20.35 1.19
N ALA A 19 3.77 21.04 0.08
CA ALA A 19 3.75 22.50 0.01
C ALA A 19 2.52 23.09 0.73
N LEU A 20 2.51 23.00 2.07
CA LEU A 20 1.36 23.39 2.89
C LEU A 20 0.94 24.86 2.71
N GLN A 21 1.86 25.73 2.29
CA GLN A 21 1.63 27.13 1.97
C GLN A 21 0.61 27.34 0.83
N ASP A 22 0.54 26.42 -0.12
CA ASP A 22 -0.37 26.49 -1.25
C ASP A 22 -1.74 25.90 -0.88
N ILE A 23 -1.76 25.06 0.15
CA ILE A 23 -2.95 24.33 0.61
C ILE A 23 -3.76 25.17 1.60
N GLY A 24 -3.10 25.86 2.54
CA GLY A 24 -3.78 26.57 3.61
C GLY A 24 -3.12 27.86 4.09
N LYS A 25 -3.95 28.79 4.56
CA LYS A 25 -3.50 30.08 5.11
C LYS A 25 -2.94 29.96 6.52
N ASN A 26 -3.63 29.24 7.40
CA ASN A 26 -3.21 29.02 8.78
C ASN A 26 -2.85 27.56 8.99
N ILE A 27 -1.57 27.28 9.26
CA ILE A 27 -1.08 25.91 9.43
C ILE A 27 -0.87 25.66 10.92
N TYR A 28 -1.56 24.64 11.44
CA TYR A 28 -1.51 24.20 12.82
C TYR A 28 -0.82 22.84 12.92
N THR A 29 -0.08 22.64 13.99
CA THR A 29 0.46 21.32 14.33
C THR A 29 0.67 21.22 15.83
N ILE A 30 1.07 20.04 16.29
CA ILE A 30 1.35 19.75 17.70
C ILE A 30 2.86 19.61 17.86
N ARG A 31 3.39 20.04 19.02
CA ARG A 31 4.82 19.97 19.30
C ARG A 31 5.34 18.53 19.26
N GLU A 32 4.55 17.59 19.78
CA GLU A 32 4.90 16.17 19.82
C GLU A 32 5.19 15.60 18.41
N VAL A 33 4.34 15.93 17.43
CA VAL A 33 4.49 15.52 16.02
C VAL A 33 5.85 15.94 15.47
N VAL A 34 6.27 17.18 15.69
CA VAL A 34 7.57 17.69 15.20
C VAL A 34 8.74 17.03 15.93
N THR A 35 8.62 16.80 17.24
CA THR A 35 9.67 16.13 18.03
C THR A 35 9.84 14.65 17.69
N GLU A 36 8.78 14.01 17.21
CA GLU A 36 8.78 12.60 16.81
C GLU A 36 9.56 12.36 15.51
N ILE A 37 9.66 13.37 14.62
CA ILE A 37 10.29 13.22 13.30
C ILE A 37 11.80 12.93 13.44
N ARG A 38 12.18 11.70 13.07
CA ARG A 38 13.58 11.22 13.09
C ARG A 38 14.32 11.40 11.78
N ASP A 39 13.64 11.65 10.66
CA ASP A 39 14.32 11.79 9.38
C ASP A 39 15.23 13.02 9.35
N LYS A 40 16.43 12.88 8.77
CA LYS A 40 17.44 13.94 8.75
C LYS A 40 17.12 15.00 7.69
N ALA A 41 16.60 14.59 6.53
CA ALA A 41 16.26 15.52 5.46
C ALA A 41 15.06 16.38 5.88
N THR A 42 14.01 15.76 6.40
CA THR A 42 12.83 16.49 6.92
C THR A 42 13.17 17.44 8.05
N ARG A 43 14.02 17.04 9.02
CA ARG A 43 14.45 17.95 10.10
C ARG A 43 15.19 19.18 9.62
N ARG A 44 15.99 19.06 8.54
CA ARG A 44 16.66 20.21 7.93
C ARG A 44 15.65 21.14 7.27
N ARG A 45 14.65 20.61 6.56
CA ARG A 45 13.59 21.41 5.92
C ARG A 45 12.72 22.16 6.94
N LEU A 46 12.36 21.49 8.04
CA LEU A 46 11.59 22.09 9.14
C LEU A 46 12.28 23.30 9.78
N ALA A 47 13.62 23.39 9.69
CA ALA A 47 14.37 24.53 10.20
C ALA A 47 14.32 25.77 9.28
N VAL A 48 13.90 25.62 8.02
CA VAL A 48 13.90 26.68 6.98
C VAL A 48 12.55 26.75 6.26
N LEU A 49 11.45 26.58 6.99
CA LEU A 49 10.12 26.67 6.40
C LEU A 49 9.81 28.11 5.96
N PRO A 50 9.23 28.30 4.77
CA PRO A 50 8.85 29.62 4.26
C PRO A 50 7.52 30.13 4.84
N TYR A 51 6.89 29.40 5.76
CA TYR A 51 5.61 29.73 6.39
C TYR A 51 5.66 29.55 7.91
N GLU A 52 4.74 30.20 8.61
CA GLU A 52 4.63 30.12 10.06
C GLU A 52 3.84 28.87 10.49
N LEU A 53 4.46 28.03 11.35
CA LEU A 53 3.80 26.90 11.99
C LEU A 53 3.23 27.31 13.35
N ARG A 54 1.90 27.21 13.52
CA ARG A 54 1.23 27.48 14.80
C ARG A 54 1.09 26.21 15.63
N PHE A 55 1.70 26.22 16.81
CA PHE A 55 1.58 25.12 17.76
C PHE A 55 0.34 25.31 18.65
N LYS A 56 -0.62 24.40 18.57
CA LYS A 56 -1.83 24.41 19.40
C LYS A 56 -2.05 23.02 20.00
N GLU A 57 -2.22 22.96 21.32
CA GLU A 57 -2.56 21.72 22.02
C GLU A 57 -4.10 21.59 22.12
N PRO A 58 -4.67 20.41 21.86
CA PRO A 58 -6.10 20.21 21.91
C PRO A 58 -6.62 20.18 23.35
N LEU A 59 -7.87 20.59 23.54
CA LEU A 59 -8.54 20.47 24.84
C LEU A 59 -8.81 18.98 25.16
N PRO A 60 -8.72 18.58 26.44
CA PRO A 60 -8.87 17.18 26.84
C PRO A 60 -10.27 16.61 26.58
N GLU A 61 -11.29 17.46 26.45
CA GLU A 61 -12.65 17.06 26.11
C GLU A 61 -12.73 16.45 24.70
N TYR A 62 -12.10 17.10 23.71
CA TYR A 62 -12.06 16.60 22.33
C TYR A 62 -11.21 15.34 22.20
N VAL A 63 -10.13 15.23 22.99
CA VAL A 63 -9.30 14.01 23.04
C VAL A 63 -10.15 12.82 23.50
N ARG A 64 -11.01 12.99 24.51
CA ARG A 64 -11.92 11.94 24.99
C ARG A 64 -12.94 11.55 23.93
N LEU A 65 -13.59 12.54 23.30
CA LEU A 65 -14.59 12.31 22.25
C LEU A 65 -14.01 11.51 21.07
N VAL A 66 -12.85 11.93 20.55
CA VAL A 66 -12.18 11.23 19.46
C VAL A 66 -11.73 9.83 19.88
N THR A 67 -11.26 9.67 21.11
CA THR A 67 -10.85 8.36 21.65
C THR A 67 -12.03 7.39 21.71
N GLU A 68 -13.19 7.84 22.20
CA GLU A 68 -14.40 7.03 22.26
C GLU A 68 -14.90 6.68 20.86
N PHE A 69 -14.90 7.65 19.95
CA PHE A 69 -15.29 7.43 18.56
C PHE A 69 -14.36 6.40 17.87
N SER A 70 -13.05 6.56 18.00
CA SER A 70 -12.04 5.65 17.41
C SER A 70 -12.13 4.22 17.94
N LYS A 71 -12.61 4.03 19.18
CA LYS A 71 -12.90 2.69 19.73
C LYS A 71 -14.14 2.07 19.08
N LYS A 72 -15.15 2.88 18.76
CA LYS A 72 -16.34 2.43 18.03
C LYS A 72 -16.01 2.08 16.56
N THR A 73 -15.12 2.82 15.90
CA THR A 73 -14.66 2.49 14.53
C THR A 73 -13.77 1.23 14.50
N GLY A 74 -13.04 0.98 15.60
CA GLY A 74 -12.11 -0.14 15.72
C GLY A 74 -10.67 0.20 15.31
N ASP A 75 -10.36 1.46 15.03
CA ASP A 75 -9.02 1.94 14.64
C ASP A 75 -8.16 2.40 15.82
N TYR A 76 -8.74 2.57 17.01
CA TYR A 76 -8.00 2.94 18.22
C TYR A 76 -6.70 2.12 18.49
N PRO A 77 -6.66 0.77 18.35
CA PRO A 77 -5.43 0.02 18.64
C PRO A 77 -4.29 0.23 17.62
N SER A 78 -4.60 0.83 16.47
CA SER A 78 -3.62 1.20 15.43
C SER A 78 -3.18 2.66 15.51
N LEU A 79 -3.93 3.51 16.20
CA LEU A 79 -3.61 4.93 16.38
C LEU A 79 -2.64 5.12 17.55
N SER A 80 -1.69 6.03 17.38
CA SER A 80 -0.77 6.47 18.42
C SER A 80 -1.38 7.61 19.25
N ALA A 81 -0.70 7.98 20.35
CA ALA A 81 -1.15 9.08 21.19
C ALA A 81 -1.11 10.43 20.45
N THR A 82 -0.08 10.66 19.62
CA THR A 82 0.07 11.86 18.81
C THR A 82 -1.03 11.94 17.75
N ASP A 83 -1.37 10.81 17.10
CA ASP A 83 -2.46 10.74 16.12
C ASP A 83 -3.80 11.16 16.74
N ILE A 84 -4.12 10.66 17.94
CA ILE A 84 -5.35 11.03 18.66
C ILE A 84 -5.37 12.53 18.98
N GLN A 85 -4.22 13.12 19.37
CA GLN A 85 -4.15 14.56 19.61
C GLN A 85 -4.35 15.36 18.32
N VAL A 86 -3.77 14.94 17.19
CA VAL A 86 -3.97 15.60 15.88
C VAL A 86 -5.44 15.55 15.48
N LEU A 87 -6.08 14.39 15.60
CA LEU A 87 -7.52 14.22 15.35
C LEU A 87 -8.36 15.12 16.27
N ALA A 88 -8.02 15.19 17.56
CA ALA A 88 -8.71 16.06 18.51
C ALA A 88 -8.55 17.55 18.17
N LEU A 89 -7.36 17.96 17.72
CA LEU A 89 -7.09 19.33 17.29
C LEU A 89 -7.91 19.67 16.04
N THR A 90 -8.04 18.75 15.09
CA THR A 90 -8.88 18.95 13.89
C THR A 90 -10.35 19.13 14.26
N TYR A 91 -10.86 18.27 15.15
CA TYR A 91 -12.24 18.37 15.65
C TYR A 91 -12.48 19.69 16.39
N GLN A 92 -11.53 20.13 17.20
CA GLN A 92 -11.62 21.39 17.93
C GLN A 92 -11.70 22.59 16.98
N LEU A 93 -10.88 22.64 15.93
CA LEU A 93 -10.92 23.72 14.95
C LEU A 93 -12.21 23.69 14.14
N GLU A 94 -12.70 22.52 13.76
CA GLU A 94 -14.00 22.39 13.09
C GLU A 94 -15.14 22.96 13.95
N ALA A 95 -15.15 22.62 15.24
CA ALA A 95 -16.14 23.10 16.19
C ALA A 95 -16.07 24.63 16.41
N GLU A 96 -14.88 25.22 16.34
CA GLU A 96 -14.63 26.65 16.52
C GLU A 96 -15.04 27.49 15.30
N PHE A 97 -14.77 27.01 14.08
CA PHE A 97 -14.96 27.81 12.85
C PHE A 97 -16.23 27.47 12.05
N VAL A 98 -16.64 26.20 12.02
CA VAL A 98 -17.78 25.73 11.20
C VAL A 98 -18.97 25.36 12.09
N GLY A 99 -18.70 24.68 13.21
CA GLY A 99 -19.69 24.16 14.14
C GLY A 99 -19.87 22.64 14.05
N VAL A 100 -20.59 22.05 14.99
CA VAL A 100 -20.65 20.57 15.19
C VAL A 100 -21.87 19.89 14.57
N SER A 101 -22.75 20.62 13.89
CA SER A 101 -24.05 20.09 13.41
C SER A 101 -23.93 19.03 12.31
N HIS A 102 -22.87 19.09 11.50
CA HIS A 102 -22.62 18.14 10.41
C HIS A 102 -21.78 16.92 10.84
N LEU A 103 -21.21 16.96 12.04
CA LEU A 103 -20.33 15.91 12.56
C LEU A 103 -21.16 14.72 13.07
N LYS A 104 -20.68 13.51 12.79
CA LYS A 104 -21.34 12.27 13.18
C LYS A 104 -20.86 11.83 14.56
N GLN A 105 -21.79 11.52 15.47
CA GLN A 105 -21.46 11.02 16.81
C GLN A 105 -21.21 9.50 16.84
N GLU A 106 -21.78 8.77 15.88
CA GLU A 106 -21.61 7.32 15.77
C GLU A 106 -21.19 6.94 14.36
N PRO A 107 -20.29 5.95 14.22
CA PRO A 107 -19.84 5.49 12.92
C PRO A 107 -20.95 4.74 12.19
N GLN A 108 -20.93 4.81 10.87
CA GLN A 108 -21.87 4.10 10.03
C GLN A 108 -21.57 2.59 10.00
N LYS A 109 -22.61 1.79 9.77
CA LYS A 109 -22.48 0.33 9.73
C LYS A 109 -21.65 -0.11 8.52
N VAL A 110 -20.77 -1.08 8.75
CA VAL A 110 -19.92 -1.67 7.72
C VAL A 110 -20.75 -2.48 6.73
N LYS A 111 -20.60 -2.21 5.44
CA LYS A 111 -21.17 -3.04 4.36
C LYS A 111 -20.17 -4.12 3.96
N VAL A 112 -20.67 -5.32 3.71
CA VAL A 112 -19.85 -6.49 3.43
C VAL A 112 -20.22 -7.07 2.08
N SER A 113 -19.24 -7.17 1.19
CA SER A 113 -19.35 -7.87 -0.09
C SER A 113 -18.36 -9.03 -0.12
N SER A 114 -18.53 -9.97 -1.04
CA SER A 114 -17.56 -11.05 -1.19
C SER A 114 -17.37 -11.45 -2.65
N SER A 115 -16.12 -11.72 -3.02
CA SER A 115 -15.65 -12.03 -4.37
C SER A 115 -14.81 -13.31 -4.36
N ILE A 116 -14.73 -14.00 -5.49
CA ILE A 116 -13.84 -15.17 -5.66
C ILE A 116 -12.37 -14.78 -5.88
N GLN A 117 -12.10 -13.49 -6.14
CA GLN A 117 -10.75 -12.97 -6.36
C GLN A 117 -9.84 -13.21 -5.15
N HIS A 118 -8.56 -13.46 -5.41
CA HIS A 118 -7.57 -13.70 -4.37
C HIS A 118 -7.05 -12.35 -3.81
N PRO A 119 -6.83 -12.18 -2.50
CA PRO A 119 -6.38 -10.89 -1.93
C PRO A 119 -5.04 -10.36 -2.44
N GLU A 120 -4.22 -11.24 -3.03
CA GLU A 120 -2.90 -10.90 -3.60
C GLU A 120 -2.94 -10.60 -5.10
N THR A 121 -4.12 -10.52 -5.73
CA THR A 121 -4.22 -10.04 -7.12
C THR A 121 -3.78 -8.58 -7.18
N PRO A 122 -2.87 -8.21 -8.09
CA PRO A 122 -2.31 -6.85 -8.18
C PRO A 122 -3.29 -5.88 -8.85
N LEU A 123 -4.42 -5.61 -8.18
CA LEU A 123 -5.36 -4.57 -8.61
C LEU A 123 -4.78 -3.21 -8.22
N HIS A 124 -4.89 -2.22 -9.11
CA HIS A 124 -4.41 -0.83 -8.89
C HIS A 124 -2.89 -0.71 -8.67
N ILE A 125 -2.09 -1.67 -9.17
CA ILE A 125 -0.63 -1.53 -9.18
C ILE A 125 -0.22 -1.02 -10.56
N SER A 126 0.27 0.22 -10.63
CA SER A 126 0.77 0.81 -11.88
C SER A 126 1.83 -0.09 -12.52
N GLY A 127 1.70 -0.36 -13.82
CA GLY A 127 2.61 -1.22 -14.57
C GLY A 127 2.24 -2.71 -14.58
N PHE A 128 1.21 -3.13 -13.84
CA PHE A 128 0.63 -4.48 -13.94
C PHE A 128 -0.63 -4.43 -14.80
N HIS A 129 -0.53 -4.87 -16.05
CA HIS A 129 -1.67 -4.93 -16.96
C HIS A 129 -2.47 -6.23 -16.75
N LEU A 130 -3.72 -6.11 -16.31
CA LEU A 130 -4.69 -7.21 -16.31
C LEU A 130 -5.61 -7.05 -17.52
N PRO A 131 -5.50 -7.91 -18.55
CA PRO A 131 -6.43 -7.85 -19.68
C PRO A 131 -7.84 -8.20 -19.18
N SER A 132 -8.78 -7.29 -19.36
CA SER A 132 -10.20 -7.62 -19.32
C SER A 132 -10.52 -8.52 -20.52
N LYS A 133 -11.47 -9.44 -20.38
CA LYS A 133 -11.93 -10.26 -21.52
C LYS A 133 -12.38 -9.32 -22.64
N PRO A 134 -12.02 -9.57 -23.91
CA PRO A 134 -12.45 -8.71 -25.00
C PRO A 134 -13.98 -8.69 -25.06
N LYS A 135 -14.58 -7.50 -24.96
CA LYS A 135 -15.96 -7.28 -25.41
C LYS A 135 -15.99 -7.55 -26.93
N PRO A 136 -17.02 -8.22 -27.49
CA PRO A 136 -17.14 -8.35 -28.94
C PRO A 136 -17.14 -6.95 -29.58
N PRO A 137 -16.49 -6.77 -30.74
CA PRO A 137 -16.32 -5.46 -31.35
C PRO A 137 -17.69 -4.84 -31.66
N GLN A 138 -18.03 -3.76 -30.96
CA GLN A 138 -19.08 -2.85 -31.42
C GLN A 138 -18.46 -1.96 -32.49
N GLU A 139 -19.07 -1.95 -33.67
CA GLU A 139 -18.72 -1.08 -34.79
C GLU A 139 -18.68 0.39 -34.33
N THR A 140 -17.47 0.90 -34.11
CA THR A 140 -17.24 2.32 -33.85
C THR A 140 -17.08 3.02 -35.20
N ARG A 141 -18.07 3.84 -35.54
CA ARG A 141 -18.03 4.79 -36.66
C ARG A 141 -16.75 5.63 -36.59
N GLU A 142 -15.96 5.59 -37.65
CA GLU A 142 -14.77 6.41 -37.86
C GLU A 142 -15.07 7.90 -37.64
N LYS A 143 -14.33 8.54 -36.73
CA LYS A 143 -14.10 9.98 -36.74
C LYS A 143 -12.60 10.21 -36.86
N GLY A 144 -12.22 10.95 -37.91
CA GLY A 144 -10.87 11.07 -38.44
C GLY A 144 -9.82 11.62 -37.48
N ARG A 145 -8.59 11.11 -37.66
CA ARG A 145 -7.34 11.61 -37.07
C ARG A 145 -6.90 12.93 -37.75
N PRO A 146 -6.35 13.92 -37.04
CA PRO A 146 -5.42 14.87 -37.64
C PRO A 146 -4.00 14.29 -37.65
N ALA A 147 -3.22 14.69 -38.67
CA ALA A 147 -1.91 14.15 -39.03
C ALA A 147 -0.81 14.37 -37.97
N CYS A 148 0.03 13.35 -37.75
CA CYS A 148 1.30 13.46 -37.03
C CYS A 148 2.40 13.99 -37.96
N GLU A 149 3.21 14.92 -37.47
CA GLU A 149 4.51 15.25 -38.09
C GLU A 149 5.57 14.20 -37.75
N PRO A 150 6.56 13.95 -38.63
CA PRO A 150 7.55 12.89 -38.42
C PRO A 150 8.67 13.37 -37.49
N GLU A 151 8.82 12.71 -36.33
CA GLU A 151 9.98 12.87 -35.47
C GLU A 151 11.24 12.23 -36.07
N ASN A 152 12.37 12.89 -35.84
CA ASN A 152 13.70 12.62 -36.38
C ASN A 152 14.18 11.16 -36.24
N LEU A 153 14.61 10.61 -37.38
CA LEU A 153 15.16 9.27 -37.60
C LEU A 153 16.62 9.07 -37.11
N GLU A 154 17.09 9.80 -36.10
CA GLU A 154 18.48 9.68 -35.62
C GLU A 154 18.67 8.92 -34.30
N PHE A 155 17.59 8.45 -33.65
CA PHE A 155 17.70 7.70 -32.38
C PHE A 155 17.31 6.22 -32.53
N SER A 156 17.93 5.52 -33.48
CA SER A 156 17.79 4.06 -33.61
C SER A 156 19.13 3.36 -33.93
N SER A 157 20.25 3.88 -33.43
CA SER A 157 21.57 3.23 -33.58
C SER A 157 21.85 2.14 -32.53
N PHE A 158 20.83 1.38 -32.09
CA PHE A 158 20.96 0.25 -31.16
C PHE A 158 20.77 -1.13 -31.83
N LEU A 159 21.16 -1.25 -33.10
CA LEU A 159 21.16 -2.52 -33.84
C LEU A 159 22.59 -2.89 -34.30
N PHE A 160 23.46 -3.18 -33.33
CA PHE A 160 24.78 -3.75 -33.63
C PHE A 160 24.87 -5.14 -32.99
N TRP A 161 24.93 -6.18 -33.84
CA TRP A 161 25.21 -7.61 -33.57
C TRP A 161 24.07 -8.60 -33.29
N ARG A 162 23.03 -8.66 -34.14
CA ARG A 162 22.33 -9.94 -34.43
C ARG A 162 21.82 -9.96 -35.88
N ASN A 163 22.10 -11.04 -36.61
CA ASN A 163 21.44 -11.30 -37.89
C ASN A 163 19.92 -11.44 -37.63
N PRO A 164 19.05 -10.88 -38.48
CA PRO A 164 17.61 -11.02 -38.34
C PRO A 164 17.22 -12.51 -38.40
N LEU A 165 16.37 -12.93 -37.46
CA LEU A 165 15.85 -14.30 -37.42
C LEU A 165 14.96 -14.53 -38.66
N PRO A 166 15.04 -15.70 -39.32
CA PRO A 166 14.16 -16.04 -40.43
C PRO A 166 12.70 -16.07 -39.98
N ASN A 167 11.80 -15.67 -40.88
CA ASN A 167 10.37 -15.53 -40.63
C ASN A 167 9.69 -16.91 -40.58
N ILE A 168 9.24 -17.34 -39.40
CA ILE A 168 8.66 -18.68 -39.13
C ILE A 168 7.13 -18.67 -39.35
N ASP A 169 6.55 -17.53 -39.71
CA ASP A 169 5.09 -17.35 -39.82
C ASP A 169 4.44 -18.30 -40.85
N HIS A 170 5.18 -18.72 -41.88
CA HIS A 170 4.66 -19.65 -42.89
C HIS A 170 4.67 -21.12 -42.45
N GLU A 171 5.59 -21.55 -41.57
CA GLU A 171 5.63 -22.93 -41.06
C GLU A 171 4.58 -23.20 -39.97
N LEU A 172 4.19 -22.17 -39.21
CA LEU A 172 3.16 -22.30 -38.18
C LEU A 172 1.73 -22.36 -38.74
N GLN A 173 1.53 -21.84 -39.95
CA GLN A 173 0.22 -21.86 -40.63
C GLN A 173 -0.13 -23.24 -41.21
N GLU A 174 0.87 -24.04 -41.60
CA GLU A 174 0.68 -25.40 -42.10
C GLU A 174 0.28 -26.39 -40.99
N LEU A 175 0.75 -26.19 -39.76
CA LEU A 175 0.44 -27.06 -38.60
C LEU A 175 -0.97 -26.86 -38.02
N LEU A 176 -1.67 -25.80 -38.39
CA LEU A 176 -3.00 -25.45 -37.86
C LEU A 176 -4.16 -25.96 -38.74
N ILE A 177 -3.86 -26.55 -39.90
CA ILE A 177 -4.87 -27.00 -40.87
C ILE A 177 -5.25 -28.49 -40.64
N ASP A 178 -4.43 -29.27 -39.95
CA ASP A 178 -4.61 -30.73 -39.78
C ASP A 178 -5.44 -31.17 -38.54
N ILE A 179 -6.07 -30.26 -37.78
CA ILE A 179 -6.83 -30.59 -36.54
C ILE A 179 -8.35 -30.33 -36.67
N SER A 180 -8.88 -30.17 -37.87
CA SER A 180 -10.30 -29.85 -38.07
C SER A 180 -11.08 -30.84 -38.94
N GLU A 181 -11.18 -32.11 -38.56
CA GLU A 181 -12.24 -33.02 -39.01
C GLU A 181 -12.63 -34.00 -37.88
N ASP A 182 -13.80 -33.76 -37.24
CA ASP A 182 -14.88 -34.75 -36.92
C ASP A 182 -15.73 -34.47 -35.63
N VAL A 183 -16.94 -33.89 -35.84
CA VAL A 183 -18.34 -34.26 -35.39
C VAL A 183 -18.67 -34.55 -33.88
N PRO A 184 -19.91 -34.37 -33.32
CA PRO A 184 -20.89 -33.27 -33.30
C PRO A 184 -21.45 -32.89 -31.88
N SER A 185 -22.35 -31.88 -31.90
CA SER A 185 -23.36 -31.38 -30.93
C SER A 185 -23.89 -32.24 -29.78
N GLU A 186 -24.12 -31.60 -28.63
CA GLU A 186 -25.33 -31.75 -27.79
C GLU A 186 -25.59 -30.45 -27.00
N GLU A 187 -26.85 -30.01 -27.00
CA GLU A 187 -27.41 -28.85 -26.29
C GLU A 187 -27.70 -29.22 -24.84
N GLU A 188 -27.55 -28.28 -23.89
CA GLU A 188 -28.46 -28.13 -22.74
C GLU A 188 -28.25 -26.76 -22.08
N GLU A 189 -29.36 -26.02 -21.99
CA GLU A 189 -29.52 -24.74 -21.32
C GLU A 189 -29.61 -24.93 -19.80
N GLU A 190 -28.93 -24.10 -19.00
CA GLU A 190 -29.47 -23.66 -17.70
C GLU A 190 -28.99 -22.23 -17.39
N GLU A 191 -29.98 -21.33 -17.36
CA GLU A 191 -29.87 -19.93 -16.93
C GLU A 191 -29.46 -19.82 -15.46
N ASN A 192 -28.42 -19.05 -15.18
CA ASN A 192 -28.26 -18.37 -13.90
C ASN A 192 -27.64 -17.00 -14.13
N GLY A 193 -28.52 -15.98 -14.16
CA GLY A 193 -28.15 -14.57 -14.26
C GLY A 193 -27.30 -14.13 -13.08
N PHE A 194 -26.00 -13.96 -13.34
CA PHE A 194 -25.08 -13.27 -12.43
C PHE A 194 -24.68 -11.95 -13.11
N GLU A 195 -25.32 -10.86 -12.68
CA GLU A 195 -24.91 -9.51 -13.06
C GLU A 195 -23.58 -9.17 -12.36
N ASP A 196 -22.47 -9.52 -13.01
CA ASP A 196 -21.18 -8.89 -12.74
C ASP A 196 -21.31 -7.40 -13.08
N ARG A 197 -21.32 -6.55 -12.05
CA ARG A 197 -21.14 -5.11 -12.24
C ARG A 197 -19.80 -4.88 -12.94
N LYS A 198 -19.88 -4.50 -14.21
CA LYS A 198 -18.77 -3.97 -14.99
C LYS A 198 -18.25 -2.72 -14.27
N ASP A 199 -16.99 -2.78 -13.89
CA ASP A 199 -16.21 -1.61 -13.52
C ASP A 199 -15.90 -0.92 -14.86
N ASP A 200 -16.73 0.04 -15.27
CA ASP A 200 -16.54 0.83 -16.48
C ASP A 200 -15.44 1.87 -16.21
N SER A 201 -14.18 1.42 -16.23
CA SER A 201 -13.03 2.28 -16.45
C SER A 201 -12.70 2.21 -17.94
N ASP A 202 -13.28 3.15 -18.69
CA ASP A 202 -12.94 3.43 -20.07
C ASP A 202 -11.52 4.02 -20.12
N ASP A 203 -10.51 3.18 -20.33
CA ASP A 203 -9.23 3.60 -20.90
C ASP A 203 -8.60 2.45 -21.68
N ASP A 204 -9.05 2.30 -22.93
CA ASP A 204 -8.44 1.48 -23.97
C ASP A 204 -7.11 2.10 -24.42
N ALA A 205 -6.09 2.09 -23.55
CA ALA A 205 -4.69 2.40 -23.90
C ALA A 205 -3.68 1.97 -22.81
N GLY A 206 -3.42 0.66 -22.72
CA GLY A 206 -2.12 0.08 -22.33
C GLY A 206 -1.44 0.60 -21.05
N GLY A 207 -1.46 -0.22 -19.99
CA GLY A 207 -0.79 0.02 -18.68
C GLY A 207 0.75 0.04 -18.69
N TRP A 208 1.38 0.69 -19.66
CA TRP A 208 2.82 0.93 -19.73
C TRP A 208 3.22 2.13 -18.86
N ILE A 209 4.34 2.00 -18.15
CA ILE A 209 4.98 3.13 -17.47
C ILE A 209 5.93 3.79 -18.47
N THR A 210 5.48 4.86 -19.14
CA THR A 210 6.30 5.62 -20.09
C THR A 210 6.91 6.86 -19.43
N PRO A 211 7.96 7.48 -20.00
CA PRO A 211 8.45 8.78 -19.54
C PRO A 211 7.39 9.90 -19.55
N SER A 212 6.38 9.79 -20.43
CA SER A 212 5.25 10.72 -20.48
C SER A 212 4.27 10.49 -19.32
N ASN A 213 4.01 9.22 -18.98
CA ASN A 213 3.09 8.84 -17.90
C ASN A 213 3.76 8.87 -16.52
N ILE A 214 5.08 8.79 -16.38
CA ILE A 214 5.71 8.70 -15.04
C ILE A 214 5.42 9.94 -14.19
N LYS A 215 5.43 11.13 -14.81
CA LYS A 215 5.07 12.37 -14.13
C LYS A 215 3.59 12.41 -13.83
N GLN A 216 2.72 11.90 -14.71
CA GLN A 216 1.28 11.80 -14.44
C GLN A 216 0.99 10.81 -13.32
N ILE A 217 1.65 9.66 -13.26
CA ILE A 217 1.49 8.68 -12.19
C ILE A 217 2.02 9.24 -10.87
N GLN A 218 3.16 9.93 -10.92
CA GLN A 218 3.67 10.72 -9.79
C GLN A 218 2.71 11.84 -9.41
N GLN A 219 2.03 12.49 -10.37
CA GLN A 219 1.10 13.59 -10.16
C GLN A 219 -0.28 13.17 -9.69
N GLU A 220 -0.82 12.04 -10.14
CA GLU A 220 -1.98 11.36 -9.55
C GLU A 220 -1.64 10.95 -8.11
N LEU A 221 -0.38 10.59 -7.86
CA LEU A 221 0.24 10.46 -6.54
C LEU A 221 0.76 11.78 -5.95
N GLU A 222 0.49 12.98 -6.49
CA GLU A 222 0.88 14.30 -5.94
C GLU A 222 -0.33 15.24 -5.80
N GLN A 223 -1.45 14.95 -6.47
CA GLN A 223 -2.63 15.79 -6.54
C GLN A 223 -3.26 15.87 -5.15
N CYS A 224 -3.27 17.09 -4.60
CA CYS A 224 -4.06 17.44 -3.43
C CYS A 224 -5.47 17.76 -3.89
N ASP A 225 -6.35 16.77 -3.86
CA ASP A 225 -7.76 16.99 -4.13
C ASP A 225 -8.40 17.67 -2.91
N VAL A 226 -8.42 19.00 -2.93
CA VAL A 226 -9.16 19.80 -1.95
C VAL A 226 -10.60 19.92 -2.45
N PRO A 227 -11.61 19.45 -1.69
CA PRO A 227 -13.00 19.70 -2.03
C PRO A 227 -13.25 21.22 -2.11
N LYS A 228 -14.13 21.65 -3.02
CA LYS A 228 -14.49 23.07 -3.12
C LYS A 228 -15.23 23.46 -1.82
N ASP A 229 -14.81 24.55 -1.18
CA ASP A 229 -15.40 25.16 0.03
C ASP A 229 -15.07 24.50 1.39
N VAL A 230 -13.85 23.96 1.56
CA VAL A 230 -13.37 23.48 2.86
C VAL A 230 -12.75 24.62 3.68
N ARG A 231 -13.23 24.84 4.91
CA ARG A 231 -12.66 25.81 5.87
C ARG A 231 -11.59 25.21 6.76
N VAL A 232 -11.80 23.99 7.25
CA VAL A 232 -10.87 23.27 8.13
C VAL A 232 -10.55 21.91 7.50
N GLY A 233 -9.28 21.53 7.49
CA GLY A 233 -8.88 20.23 6.98
C GLY A 233 -7.63 19.67 7.62
N CYS A 234 -7.53 18.34 7.63
CA CYS A 234 -6.36 17.63 8.15
C CYS A 234 -5.52 17.06 7.01
N VAL A 235 -4.23 17.36 7.02
CA VAL A 235 -3.26 16.77 6.10
C VAL A 235 -2.60 15.58 6.78
N THR A 236 -2.99 14.38 6.38
CA THR A 236 -2.42 13.11 6.87
C THR A 236 -2.28 12.09 5.76
N THR A 237 -1.29 11.22 5.90
CA THR A 237 -1.05 10.08 4.98
C THR A 237 -1.45 8.74 5.60
N ASP A 238 -1.85 8.71 6.87
CA ASP A 238 -2.18 7.46 7.56
C ASP A 238 -3.64 7.05 7.33
N PHE A 239 -3.84 5.80 6.91
CA PHE A 239 -5.15 5.24 6.63
C PHE A 239 -6.05 5.23 7.88
N ALA A 240 -5.50 4.93 9.06
CA ALA A 240 -6.29 4.86 10.29
C ALA A 240 -6.87 6.24 10.66
N MET A 241 -6.06 7.28 10.56
CA MET A 241 -6.48 8.67 10.80
C MET A 241 -7.53 9.11 9.77
N GLN A 242 -7.29 8.85 8.49
CA GLN A 242 -8.24 9.22 7.43
C GLN A 242 -9.59 8.53 7.58
N ASN A 243 -9.62 7.24 7.95
CA ASN A 243 -10.87 6.51 8.19
C ASN A 243 -11.68 7.13 9.33
N VAL A 244 -11.02 7.49 10.44
CA VAL A 244 -11.67 8.16 11.57
C VAL A 244 -12.19 9.55 11.18
N LEU A 245 -11.40 10.34 10.44
CA LEU A 245 -11.80 11.66 9.96
C LEU A 245 -13.04 11.59 9.05
N LEU A 246 -13.03 10.71 8.05
CA LEU A 246 -14.15 10.51 7.14
C LEU A 246 -15.42 10.04 7.87
N GLN A 247 -15.27 9.16 8.87
CA GLN A 247 -16.40 8.70 9.67
C GLN A 247 -16.94 9.77 10.63
N LEU A 248 -16.09 10.66 11.14
CA LEU A 248 -16.51 11.84 11.92
C LEU A 248 -17.22 12.88 11.03
N GLY A 249 -16.98 12.86 9.72
CA GLY A 249 -17.44 13.87 8.78
C GLY A 249 -16.47 15.05 8.62
N LEU A 250 -15.22 14.90 9.05
CA LEU A 250 -14.17 15.90 8.89
C LEU A 250 -13.49 15.76 7.53
N HIS A 251 -13.05 16.89 6.98
CA HIS A 251 -12.39 16.91 5.68
C HIS A 251 -10.90 16.56 5.77
N VAL A 252 -10.52 15.51 5.03
CA VAL A 252 -9.13 15.10 4.84
C VAL A 252 -8.58 15.82 3.61
N LEU A 253 -7.44 16.48 3.77
CA LEU A 253 -6.67 17.06 2.68
C LEU A 253 -5.52 16.11 2.40
N ALA A 254 -5.69 15.24 1.42
CA ALA A 254 -4.61 14.34 1.08
C ALA A 254 -3.49 15.08 0.38
N VAL A 255 -2.26 14.80 0.80
CA VAL A 255 -1.10 15.00 -0.05
C VAL A 255 -0.99 13.77 -0.91
N ASN A 256 -0.61 13.94 -2.16
CA ASN A 256 -0.10 12.82 -2.93
C ASN A 256 -1.09 11.75 -3.38
N GLY A 257 -2.33 12.12 -3.72
CA GLY A 257 -3.36 11.14 -4.14
C GLY A 257 -3.68 10.10 -3.08
N MET A 258 -3.18 10.26 -1.85
CA MET A 258 -3.38 9.35 -0.73
C MET A 258 -4.72 9.58 -0.03
N LEU A 259 -5.67 10.27 -0.67
CA LEU A 259 -7.03 10.37 -0.16
C LEU A 259 -7.67 9.00 -0.39
N ILE A 260 -8.32 8.44 0.61
CA ILE A 260 -9.14 7.25 0.41
C ILE A 260 -10.35 7.65 -0.46
N ARG A 261 -10.17 7.59 -1.79
CA ARG A 261 -11.26 7.48 -2.77
C ARG A 261 -11.46 6.00 -3.09
N GLU A 262 -12.24 5.68 -4.13
CA GLU A 262 -12.62 4.31 -4.53
C GLU A 262 -11.44 3.30 -4.70
N ALA A 263 -10.19 3.78 -4.70
CA ALA A 263 -9.00 2.96 -4.57
C ALA A 263 -9.03 2.07 -3.32
N ARG A 264 -9.03 0.75 -3.54
CA ARG A 264 -9.10 -0.27 -2.49
C ARG A 264 -7.87 -0.22 -1.58
N SER A 265 -8.05 0.30 -0.37
CA SER A 265 -7.09 0.12 0.72
C SER A 265 -7.19 -1.29 1.31
N TYR A 266 -6.24 -1.69 2.16
CA TYR A 266 -6.24 -3.01 2.79
C TYR A 266 -6.17 -2.89 4.30
N ILE A 267 -6.89 -3.78 4.98
CA ILE A 267 -6.78 -4.00 6.43
C ILE A 267 -6.49 -5.47 6.71
N LEU A 268 -5.96 -5.76 7.91
CA LEU A 268 -5.80 -7.12 8.40
C LEU A 268 -6.97 -7.51 9.32
N ARG A 269 -7.62 -8.63 9.02
CA ARG A 269 -8.68 -9.21 9.86
C ARG A 269 -8.27 -10.57 10.38
N CYS A 270 -8.46 -10.80 11.68
CA CYS A 270 -8.29 -12.12 12.28
C CYS A 270 -9.46 -13.03 11.88
N HIS A 271 -9.19 -14.19 11.30
CA HIS A 271 -10.26 -15.15 11.00
C HIS A 271 -10.75 -15.96 12.21
N GLY A 272 -10.04 -15.89 13.36
CA GLY A 272 -10.41 -16.60 14.58
C GLY A 272 -11.29 -15.76 15.52
N CYS A 273 -10.85 -14.54 15.87
CA CYS A 273 -11.58 -13.65 16.78
C CYS A 273 -12.25 -12.45 16.09
N PHE A 274 -12.21 -12.39 14.75
CA PHE A 274 -12.86 -11.41 13.88
C PHE A 274 -12.47 -9.94 14.05
N LYS A 275 -11.58 -9.61 15.00
CA LYS A 275 -11.04 -8.26 15.16
C LYS A 275 -10.17 -7.87 13.97
N THR A 276 -10.31 -6.61 13.56
CA THR A 276 -9.57 -5.95 12.48
C THR A 276 -8.45 -5.07 13.04
N THR A 277 -7.46 -4.80 12.20
CA THR A 277 -6.40 -3.81 12.44
C THR A 277 -5.96 -3.24 11.10
N SER A 278 -5.69 -1.93 11.05
CA SER A 278 -5.16 -1.24 9.87
C SER A 278 -3.63 -1.31 9.75
N ASP A 279 -2.93 -1.74 10.81
CA ASP A 279 -1.47 -1.92 10.78
C ASP A 279 -1.07 -3.13 9.93
N MET A 280 -0.66 -2.85 8.69
CA MET A 280 -0.26 -3.84 7.69
C MET A 280 1.06 -4.55 8.00
N SER A 281 1.82 -4.10 9.01
CA SER A 281 3.05 -4.75 9.44
C SER A 281 2.80 -5.92 10.40
N ARG A 282 1.60 -6.01 10.98
CA ARG A 282 1.29 -7.05 11.96
C ARG A 282 1.19 -8.43 11.36
N VAL A 283 1.64 -9.39 12.16
CA VAL A 283 1.60 -10.82 11.85
C VAL A 283 0.72 -11.58 12.85
N PHE A 284 0.71 -11.16 14.11
CA PHE A 284 -0.13 -11.69 15.17
C PHE A 284 -1.30 -10.77 15.45
N CYS A 285 -2.45 -11.36 15.77
CA CYS A 285 -3.62 -10.60 16.19
C CYS A 285 -3.42 -10.05 17.60
N SER A 286 -3.59 -8.74 17.78
CA SER A 286 -3.43 -8.05 19.07
C SER A 286 -4.42 -8.48 20.16
N HIS A 287 -5.49 -9.18 19.79
CA HIS A 287 -6.53 -9.61 20.74
C HIS A 287 -6.37 -11.06 21.20
N CYS A 288 -6.16 -11.99 20.27
CA CYS A 288 -6.04 -13.41 20.61
C CYS A 288 -4.60 -13.94 20.54
N GLY A 289 -3.62 -13.11 20.16
CA GLY A 289 -2.20 -13.47 20.06
C GLY A 289 -1.84 -14.40 18.88
N ASN A 290 -2.83 -14.99 18.20
CA ASN A 290 -2.60 -15.97 17.15
C ASN A 290 -2.13 -15.32 15.83
N LYS A 291 -1.32 -16.06 15.06
CA LYS A 291 -0.88 -15.70 13.70
C LYS A 291 -1.96 -15.98 12.65
N THR A 292 -3.10 -15.32 12.80
CA THR A 292 -4.35 -15.64 12.07
C THR A 292 -4.88 -14.45 11.25
N LEU A 293 -4.10 -13.39 11.11
CA LEU A 293 -4.45 -12.24 10.28
C LEU A 293 -4.53 -12.61 8.79
N LYS A 294 -5.51 -12.01 8.11
CA LYS A 294 -5.77 -12.13 6.68
C LYS A 294 -6.05 -10.76 6.10
N LYS A 295 -5.47 -10.47 4.95
CA LYS A 295 -5.65 -9.20 4.23
C LYS A 295 -7.05 -9.15 3.61
N VAL A 296 -7.77 -8.06 3.83
CA VAL A 296 -9.10 -7.78 3.28
C VAL A 296 -9.06 -6.39 2.66
N SER A 297 -9.57 -6.24 1.44
CA SER A 297 -9.66 -4.91 0.81
C SER A 297 -10.88 -4.15 1.32
N VAL A 298 -10.71 -2.85 1.47
CA VAL A 298 -11.69 -1.93 2.05
C VAL A 298 -11.78 -0.68 1.19
N THR A 299 -13.00 -0.20 1.00
CA THR A 299 -13.30 1.08 0.36
C THR A 299 -14.04 1.95 1.37
N VAL A 300 -13.59 3.18 1.57
CA VAL A 300 -14.32 4.18 2.37
C VAL A 300 -14.92 5.17 1.37
N SER A 301 -16.23 5.38 1.42
CA SER A 301 -16.88 6.42 0.62
C SER A 301 -16.76 7.78 1.33
N ASP A 302 -16.97 8.88 0.60
CA ASP A 302 -16.98 10.24 1.18
C ASP A 302 -18.02 10.40 2.30
N ASP A 303 -19.09 9.59 2.26
CA ASP A 303 -20.10 9.50 3.32
C ASP A 303 -19.61 8.81 4.60
N GLY A 304 -18.36 8.32 4.63
CA GLY A 304 -17.81 7.53 5.73
C GLY A 304 -18.33 6.09 5.79
N THR A 305 -19.07 5.61 4.78
CA THR A 305 -19.47 4.19 4.72
C THR A 305 -18.26 3.30 4.46
N LEU A 306 -18.00 2.36 5.36
CA LEU A 306 -16.94 1.37 5.22
C LEU A 306 -17.45 0.13 4.46
N HIS A 307 -16.87 -0.17 3.30
CA HIS A 307 -17.19 -1.34 2.49
C HIS A 307 -16.04 -2.34 2.49
N MET A 308 -16.24 -3.53 3.09
CA MET A 308 -15.26 -4.60 3.12
C MET A 308 -15.52 -5.65 2.03
N HIS A 309 -14.52 -5.94 1.21
CA HIS A 309 -14.61 -6.96 0.16
C HIS A 309 -13.85 -8.23 0.58
N PHE A 310 -14.59 -9.29 0.91
CA PHE A 310 -14.03 -10.56 1.35
C PHE A 310 -13.72 -11.50 0.19
N SER A 311 -12.61 -12.22 0.27
CA SER A 311 -12.31 -13.30 -0.68
C SER A 311 -12.93 -14.63 -0.23
N ARG A 312 -13.78 -15.23 -1.07
CA ARG A 312 -14.30 -16.61 -0.91
C ARG A 312 -13.32 -17.67 -1.44
N ASN A 313 -12.16 -17.26 -1.93
CA ASN A 313 -11.18 -18.18 -2.50
C ASN A 313 -10.70 -19.20 -1.43
N PRO A 314 -10.88 -20.51 -1.65
CA PRO A 314 -10.57 -21.53 -0.65
C PRO A 314 -9.07 -21.64 -0.33
N LYS A 315 -8.20 -21.10 -1.19
CA LYS A 315 -6.74 -21.06 -0.94
C LYS A 315 -6.36 -20.11 0.20
N VAL A 316 -7.21 -19.13 0.54
CA VAL A 316 -6.95 -18.12 1.59
C VAL A 316 -7.01 -18.74 2.98
N LEU A 317 -8.00 -19.62 3.22
CA LEU A 317 -8.21 -20.31 4.50
C LEU A 317 -7.90 -21.80 4.35
N ASN A 318 -6.66 -22.11 3.99
CA ASN A 318 -6.19 -23.49 3.87
C ASN A 318 -5.37 -23.90 5.11
N PRO A 319 -5.73 -24.99 5.82
CA PRO A 319 -5.00 -25.45 7.00
C PRO A 319 -3.67 -26.19 6.68
N ARG A 320 -3.34 -26.42 5.41
CA ARG A 320 -2.12 -27.13 5.00
C ARG A 320 -0.86 -26.38 5.45
N GLY A 321 0.09 -27.14 6.01
CA GLY A 321 1.41 -26.63 6.43
C GLY A 321 1.42 -25.85 7.74
N LEU A 322 0.29 -25.82 8.47
CA LEU A 322 0.21 -25.18 9.79
C LEU A 322 0.62 -26.13 10.93
N ARG A 323 0.37 -27.44 10.79
CA ARG A 323 0.73 -28.45 11.80
C ARG A 323 2.00 -29.20 11.41
N TYR A 324 3.04 -29.06 12.23
CA TYR A 324 4.33 -29.73 12.10
C TYR A 324 5.03 -29.83 13.46
N SER A 325 5.99 -30.74 13.58
CA SER A 325 6.74 -30.94 14.83
C SER A 325 7.69 -29.77 15.09
N LEU A 326 7.58 -29.15 16.26
CA LEU A 326 8.47 -28.08 16.70
C LEU A 326 9.71 -28.67 17.40
N PRO A 327 10.89 -28.01 17.28
CA PRO A 327 12.06 -28.39 18.05
C PRO A 327 11.85 -28.12 19.54
N THR A 328 12.64 -28.78 20.39
CA THR A 328 12.66 -28.49 21.82
C THR A 328 13.11 -27.05 22.08
N PRO A 329 12.50 -26.36 23.07
CA PRO A 329 12.89 -25.00 23.40
C PRO A 329 14.34 -24.97 23.91
N LYS A 330 15.16 -24.10 23.34
CA LYS A 330 16.56 -23.93 23.74
C LYS A 330 16.82 -22.49 24.18
N GLY A 331 17.67 -22.35 25.20
CA GLY A 331 18.18 -21.06 25.69
C GLY A 331 19.64 -20.83 25.28
N GLY A 332 20.17 -19.67 25.67
CA GLY A 332 21.56 -19.29 25.45
C GLY A 332 21.75 -18.20 24.38
N LYS A 333 23.00 -17.75 24.22
CA LYS A 333 23.35 -16.57 23.38
C LYS A 333 23.06 -16.76 21.89
N TYR A 334 22.98 -18.01 21.42
CA TYR A 334 22.86 -18.35 20.00
C TYR A 334 21.57 -19.14 19.67
N ALA A 335 20.68 -19.31 20.64
CA ALA A 335 19.46 -20.06 20.42
C ALA A 335 18.47 -19.25 19.56
N ILE A 336 17.97 -19.88 18.49
CA ILE A 336 16.95 -19.30 17.60
C ILE A 336 15.77 -20.26 17.58
N ASN A 337 14.77 -19.98 18.42
CA ASN A 337 13.52 -20.73 18.43
C ASN A 337 12.58 -20.19 17.33
N PRO A 338 11.63 -20.99 16.82
CA PRO A 338 10.58 -20.50 15.92
C PRO A 338 9.81 -19.32 16.52
N TYR A 339 9.33 -18.39 15.69
CA TYR A 339 8.58 -17.20 16.12
C TYR A 339 7.08 -17.51 16.25
N LEU A 340 6.60 -17.59 17.49
CA LEU A 340 5.27 -18.07 17.85
C LEU A 340 4.37 -17.01 18.49
N THR A 341 4.93 -16.01 19.19
CA THR A 341 4.19 -14.91 19.81
C THR A 341 4.87 -13.57 19.51
N GLU A 342 4.13 -12.46 19.58
CA GLU A 342 4.66 -11.12 19.25
C GLU A 342 5.74 -10.62 20.23
N ASP A 343 5.61 -10.98 21.50
CA ASP A 343 6.46 -10.59 22.62
C ASP A 343 7.63 -11.56 22.84
N GLN A 344 7.84 -12.49 21.90
CA GLN A 344 8.87 -13.50 22.01
C GLN A 344 10.27 -12.88 22.03
N ARG A 345 11.00 -13.16 23.12
CA ARG A 345 12.36 -12.66 23.29
C ARG A 345 13.35 -13.43 22.42
N PHE A 346 14.11 -12.70 21.61
CA PHE A 346 15.23 -13.24 20.84
C PHE A 346 16.57 -12.74 21.38
N PRO A 347 17.61 -13.59 21.43
CA PRO A 347 18.97 -13.13 21.70
C PRO A 347 19.41 -12.06 20.68
N GLN A 348 20.28 -11.15 21.10
CA GLN A 348 20.79 -10.09 20.23
C GLN A 348 21.78 -10.65 19.21
N LEU A 349 21.27 -11.06 18.06
CA LEU A 349 22.03 -11.55 16.92
C LEU A 349 22.00 -10.49 15.81
N ARG A 350 22.82 -9.44 15.96
CA ARG A 350 22.88 -8.31 15.02
C ARG A 350 24.04 -8.47 14.04
N LEU A 351 23.85 -7.89 12.86
CA LEU A 351 24.88 -7.79 11.84
C LEU A 351 25.88 -6.67 12.13
N SER A 352 27.11 -6.82 11.63
CA SER A 352 28.13 -5.77 11.64
C SER A 352 27.66 -4.54 10.85
N ARG A 353 28.39 -3.42 10.96
CA ARG A 353 28.11 -2.23 10.14
C ARG A 353 28.34 -2.54 8.65
N LYS A 354 29.43 -3.24 8.33
CA LYS A 354 29.81 -3.63 6.97
C LYS A 354 28.73 -4.49 6.30
N ALA A 355 28.22 -5.50 7.01
CA ALA A 355 27.16 -6.38 6.51
C ALA A 355 25.81 -5.68 6.25
N ARG A 356 25.55 -4.52 6.86
CA ARG A 356 24.30 -3.76 6.69
C ARG A 356 24.36 -2.74 5.57
N GLN A 357 25.55 -2.43 5.05
CA GLN A 357 25.71 -1.47 3.98
C GLN A 357 25.19 -2.07 2.67
N LYS A 358 24.56 -1.21 1.86
CA LYS A 358 24.16 -1.52 0.49
C LYS A 358 24.82 -0.50 -0.43
N THR A 359 25.09 -0.88 -1.67
CA THR A 359 25.55 0.06 -2.69
C THR A 359 24.42 1.00 -3.07
N ASN A 360 24.63 2.30 -2.94
CA ASN A 360 23.77 3.32 -3.55
C ASN A 360 24.51 3.94 -4.73
N VAL A 361 24.06 3.65 -5.96
CA VAL A 361 24.71 4.12 -7.20
C VAL A 361 24.53 5.63 -7.40
N PHE A 362 23.47 6.20 -6.84
CA PHE A 362 23.15 7.63 -6.94
C PHE A 362 23.67 8.46 -5.77
N ASP A 363 24.53 7.88 -4.94
CA ASP A 363 25.20 8.62 -3.87
C ASP A 363 26.29 9.53 -4.47
N PRO A 364 26.45 10.79 -4.04
CA PRO A 364 27.51 11.67 -4.54
C PRO A 364 28.92 11.05 -4.39
N ASP A 365 29.13 10.22 -3.36
CA ASP A 365 30.44 9.61 -3.09
C ASP A 365 30.70 8.35 -3.96
N TYR A 366 29.73 7.91 -4.77
CA TYR A 366 29.83 6.68 -5.56
C TYR A 366 30.98 6.73 -6.59
N ILE A 367 31.20 7.89 -7.22
CA ILE A 367 32.24 8.08 -8.26
C ILE A 367 33.65 7.93 -7.67
N ALA A 368 33.83 8.28 -6.39
CA ALA A 368 35.11 8.16 -5.69
C ALA A 368 35.42 6.72 -5.25
N GLY A 369 34.48 5.79 -5.41
CA GLY A 369 34.63 4.40 -4.99
C GLY A 369 35.63 3.63 -5.85
N VAL A 370 36.56 2.91 -5.21
CA VAL A 370 37.49 1.99 -5.89
C VAL A 370 36.79 0.78 -6.54
N SER A 371 35.60 0.45 -6.04
CA SER A 371 34.77 -0.67 -6.51
C SER A 371 33.34 -0.17 -6.71
N PRO A 372 32.66 -0.58 -7.80
CA PRO A 372 31.24 -0.29 -8.00
C PRO A 372 30.32 -0.93 -6.95
N PHE A 373 30.82 -1.89 -6.17
CA PHE A 373 30.04 -2.62 -5.17
C PHE A 373 30.63 -2.48 -3.78
N VAL A 374 29.74 -2.42 -2.78
CA VAL A 374 30.11 -2.49 -1.38
C VAL A 374 30.70 -3.87 -1.05
N GLU A 375 31.72 -3.86 -0.20
CA GLU A 375 32.39 -5.09 0.23
C GLU A 375 31.53 -5.93 1.18
N ASN A 376 31.62 -7.25 1.01
CA ASN A 376 30.96 -8.20 1.92
C ASN A 376 31.71 -8.33 3.26
N ASP A 377 30.95 -8.66 4.30
CA ASP A 377 31.49 -9.02 5.61
C ASP A 377 31.67 -10.54 5.71
N ILE A 378 32.93 -10.98 5.75
CA ILE A 378 33.33 -12.39 5.90
C ILE A 378 34.13 -12.64 7.18
N SER A 379 34.62 -11.60 7.86
CA SER A 379 35.54 -11.71 8.99
C SER A 379 34.83 -11.65 10.35
N SER A 380 33.65 -11.02 10.41
CA SER A 380 32.98 -10.82 11.69
C SER A 380 32.45 -12.13 12.30
N ARG A 381 32.29 -12.12 13.63
CA ARG A 381 31.61 -13.21 14.33
C ARG A 381 30.18 -13.44 13.83
N SER A 382 29.49 -12.38 13.39
CA SER A 382 28.16 -12.49 12.79
C SER A 382 28.16 -13.24 11.45
N ALA A 383 29.21 -13.08 10.64
CA ALA A 383 29.39 -13.81 9.39
C ALA A 383 29.62 -15.31 9.65
N ILE A 384 30.46 -15.64 10.63
CA ILE A 384 30.72 -17.03 11.06
C ILE A 384 29.44 -17.70 11.57
N LEU A 385 28.62 -16.97 12.33
CA LEU A 385 27.32 -17.44 12.83
C LEU A 385 26.22 -17.48 11.75
N GLN A 386 26.54 -17.07 10.52
CA GLN A 386 25.64 -17.04 9.36
C GLN A 386 24.36 -16.22 9.62
N LEU A 387 24.51 -15.09 10.32
CA LEU A 387 23.40 -14.17 10.53
C LEU A 387 22.95 -13.57 9.20
N ARG A 388 21.65 -13.37 9.06
CA ARG A 388 21.02 -12.84 7.83
C ARG A 388 20.06 -11.72 8.21
N ASP A 389 19.88 -10.78 7.30
CA ASP A 389 18.86 -9.76 7.43
C ASP A 389 17.46 -10.38 7.55
N SER A 390 16.62 -9.76 8.37
CA SER A 390 15.23 -10.18 8.59
C SER A 390 14.37 -10.07 7.32
N THR A 391 14.78 -9.25 6.35
CA THR A 391 14.12 -9.08 5.04
C THR A 391 14.36 -10.27 4.11
N LEU A 392 15.47 -11.00 4.29
CA LEU A 392 15.81 -12.15 3.45
C LEU A 392 14.95 -13.37 3.79
N GLY A 393 14.81 -14.27 2.81
CA GLY A 393 14.16 -15.57 3.00
C GLY A 393 12.65 -15.49 3.28
N ALA A 394 11.98 -14.37 2.98
CA ALA A 394 10.54 -14.24 3.13
C ALA A 394 9.79 -15.33 2.31
N GLY A 395 10.14 -15.52 1.04
CA GLY A 395 9.56 -16.58 0.21
C GLY A 395 9.81 -17.99 0.75
N ARG A 396 11.01 -18.25 1.30
CA ARG A 396 11.34 -19.55 1.92
C ARG A 396 10.46 -19.85 3.14
N ARG A 397 10.20 -18.83 3.98
CA ARG A 397 9.34 -18.94 5.16
C ARG A 397 7.86 -19.17 4.83
N ARG A 398 7.43 -18.90 3.60
CA ARG A 398 6.06 -19.17 3.11
C ARG A 398 5.87 -20.63 2.65
N LEU A 399 6.95 -21.42 2.52
CA LEU A 399 6.85 -22.82 2.13
C LEU A 399 6.34 -23.69 3.29
N ASN A 400 5.54 -24.70 2.96
CA ASN A 400 5.10 -25.72 3.89
C ASN A 400 6.31 -26.52 4.44
N PRO A 401 6.54 -26.56 5.77
CA PRO A 401 7.63 -27.33 6.38
C PRO A 401 7.59 -28.84 6.10
N ASN A 402 6.41 -29.39 5.80
CA ASN A 402 6.22 -30.83 5.56
C ASN A 402 6.57 -31.23 4.11
N ALA A 403 6.85 -30.27 3.22
CA ALA A 403 7.19 -30.56 1.84
C ALA A 403 8.63 -31.07 1.68
N SER A 404 8.84 -31.98 0.72
CA SER A 404 10.18 -32.49 0.40
C SER A 404 11.07 -31.39 -0.19
N ARG A 405 12.38 -31.56 -0.04
CA ARG A 405 13.40 -30.59 -0.49
C ARG A 405 14.52 -31.29 -1.24
N LYS A 406 15.27 -30.51 -2.03
CA LYS A 406 16.46 -30.99 -2.73
C LYS A 406 17.47 -31.59 -1.72
N LYS A 407 18.04 -32.74 -2.09
CA LYS A 407 18.90 -33.59 -1.24
C LYS A 407 20.00 -32.83 -0.49
N PHE A 408 20.67 -31.90 -1.15
CA PHE A 408 21.83 -31.18 -0.58
C PHE A 408 21.49 -29.81 0.05
N VAL A 409 20.22 -29.41 0.08
CA VAL A 409 19.81 -28.09 0.56
C VAL A 409 19.34 -28.16 2.02
N LYS A 410 20.18 -27.66 2.95
CA LYS A 410 19.83 -27.49 4.36
C LYS A 410 19.05 -26.18 4.54
N LYS A 411 17.72 -26.23 4.45
CA LYS A 411 16.84 -25.10 4.80
C LYS A 411 16.71 -25.00 6.32
N ARG A 412 16.94 -23.79 6.86
CA ARG A 412 16.51 -23.35 8.18
C ARG A 412 15.19 -22.60 8.08
#